data_AF-A0AAN9KD37-F1
#
_entry.id   AF-A0AAN9KD37-F1
#
_cell.length_a   1.000
_cell.length_b   1.000
_cell.length_c   1.000
_cell.angle_alpha   90.00
_cell.angle_beta   90.00
_cell.angle_gamma   90.00
#
_symmetry.space_group_name_H-M   'P 1'
#
loop_
_entity.id
_entity.type
_entity.pdbx_description
1 polymer ?
#
loop_
_entity_poly.entity_id
_entity_poly.type
_entity_poly.pdbx_seq_one_letter_code
_entity_poly.pdbx_strand_id
1 'polypeptide(L)'
;MEGSTGTGRNPGSSFSQSRRRRSGYKFPSNQSRVSTFAHRATPPSSSNVSTSDSSNAQEDAQKGSSNCVPLVGTCPYMCPEKERIQRENLRDLAVFERLNGNPRKSSPALAVKKFCRTISTKYVQASDMRPINVLEDTLNFLLSLLESKEHPFEVIHDFIFDRTRSIRQDLTMQNIVNKKAINMYEGMVKFHAISHYKLGCSMSDPNIASMHHLNMEQLTKTLTSLFNLYEANRNSNYVHENEAEFHSLYVLLHLGSYSKPMGEPLSLWFRNVSTPVLKSKEMCFARRILRSIRFGNYKDFFYTAADQASYLQFCIMDPYINEVRALALSCINFGGYKLHPYPLVDLSKLLMIKESDLESFCNSCGLETCTDESGNKLLPTKQTTFNHPKSGFQNYSFLGLQEYEG
;
A
#
# COMPACT_ATOMS: atom_id res chain seq x y z
N MET A 1 59.30 60.51 -3.28
CA MET A 1 60.16 61.01 -2.19
C MET A 1 59.25 61.59 -1.14
N GLU A 2 59.47 61.24 0.13
CA GLU A 2 59.10 62.00 1.36
C GLU A 2 57.62 62.45 1.54
N GLY A 3 57.02 62.40 2.73
CA GLY A 3 57.48 61.90 4.01
C GLY A 3 56.35 61.92 5.04
N SER A 4 56.33 60.87 5.86
CA SER A 4 55.97 60.85 7.29
C SER A 4 55.33 62.08 7.94
N THR A 5 54.21 61.86 8.64
CA THR A 5 54.15 62.01 10.12
C THR A 5 52.90 61.31 10.67
N GLY A 6 53.02 60.73 11.85
CA GLY A 6 51.88 60.18 12.59
C GLY A 6 51.93 60.66 14.05
N THR A 7 50.76 60.78 14.67
CA THR A 7 50.61 61.00 16.12
C THR A 7 49.36 60.28 16.61
N GLY A 8 49.52 59.31 17.51
CA GLY A 8 48.39 58.65 18.16
C GLY A 8 48.06 59.25 19.53
N ARG A 9 46.83 59.05 20.02
CA ARG A 9 46.45 59.09 21.45
C ARG A 9 45.12 58.36 21.68
N ASN A 10 45.18 57.28 22.45
CA ASN A 10 44.08 56.65 23.19
C ASN A 10 43.83 57.45 24.51
N PRO A 11 42.88 57.09 25.41
CA PRO A 11 41.77 56.12 25.34
C PRO A 11 40.40 56.65 25.83
N GLY A 12 39.35 55.82 25.71
CA GLY A 12 38.42 55.57 26.83
C GLY A 12 36.98 56.10 26.77
N SER A 13 36.02 55.21 26.54
CA SER A 13 34.80 55.09 27.37
C SER A 13 34.09 53.74 27.17
N SER A 14 33.95 52.99 28.24
CA SER A 14 33.19 51.74 28.34
C SER A 14 31.81 52.02 28.92
N PHE A 15 30.73 51.30 28.52
CA PHE A 15 29.99 50.37 29.41
C PHE A 15 28.74 49.69 28.79
N SER A 16 28.57 48.41 29.15
CA SER A 16 27.33 47.61 29.34
C SER A 16 26.17 47.55 28.32
N GLN A 17 25.98 46.33 27.79
CA GLN A 17 24.76 45.48 27.86
C GLN A 17 23.35 46.09 27.66
N SER A 18 22.64 45.54 26.66
CA SER A 18 21.24 45.11 26.85
C SER A 18 20.87 43.90 25.99
N ARG A 19 20.49 42.78 26.64
CA ARG A 19 19.86 41.59 26.01
C ARG A 19 18.53 41.32 26.72
N ARG A 20 17.38 41.67 26.11
CA ARG A 20 16.03 41.15 26.45
C ARG A 20 15.19 41.11 25.15
N ARG A 21 14.84 39.92 24.63
CA ARG A 21 13.70 39.02 24.98
C ARG A 21 12.35 39.43 24.35
N ARG A 22 11.84 38.56 23.47
CA ARG A 22 10.43 38.09 23.32
C ARG A 22 10.55 36.66 22.75
N SER A 23 10.14 35.62 23.49
CA SER A 23 8.77 35.09 23.62
C SER A 23 8.21 34.59 22.27
N GLY A 24 7.84 33.32 22.07
CA GLY A 24 7.87 32.15 22.96
C GLY A 24 6.50 31.49 23.13
N TYR A 25 6.08 30.71 22.13
CA TYR A 25 4.93 29.78 22.26
C TYR A 25 5.39 28.35 21.96
N LYS A 26 5.15 27.45 22.93
CA LYS A 26 5.33 26.00 22.80
C LYS A 26 3.95 25.35 22.66
N PHE A 27 3.82 24.36 21.79
CA PHE A 27 2.75 23.36 21.89
C PHE A 27 3.34 22.02 22.39
N PRO A 28 2.57 21.22 23.15
CA PRO A 28 3.12 20.13 23.94
C PRO A 28 3.35 18.84 23.14
N SER A 29 4.56 18.32 23.19
CA SER A 29 4.90 16.98 22.70
C SER A 29 4.56 15.92 23.75
N ASN A 30 3.45 15.18 23.57
CA ASN A 30 3.16 14.02 24.40
C ASN A 30 4.09 12.85 24.00
N GLN A 31 5.11 12.58 24.81
CA GLN A 31 5.94 11.39 24.70
C GLN A 31 5.28 10.20 25.41
N SER A 32 4.54 9.37 24.68
CA SER A 32 4.16 8.04 25.17
C SER A 32 5.29 7.05 24.90
N ARG A 33 5.82 6.45 25.98
CA ARG A 33 6.89 5.44 25.91
C ARG A 33 6.37 4.16 25.23
N VAL A 34 7.02 3.74 24.15
CA VAL A 34 6.84 2.38 23.60
C VAL A 34 8.06 1.55 24.02
N SER A 35 7.81 0.51 24.81
CA SER A 35 8.84 -0.38 25.34
C SER A 35 9.27 -1.42 24.30
N THR A 36 10.56 -1.41 23.95
CA THR A 36 11.21 -2.48 23.19
C THR A 36 11.27 -3.76 24.03
N PHE A 37 10.93 -4.92 23.47
CA PHE A 37 11.28 -6.22 24.04
C PHE A 37 11.57 -7.28 22.98
N ALA A 38 12.73 -7.92 23.11
CA ALA A 38 13.11 -9.11 22.38
C ALA A 38 13.91 -10.05 23.31
N HIS A 39 13.65 -11.36 23.21
CA HIS A 39 14.45 -12.51 23.68
C HIS A 39 14.94 -12.61 25.15
N ARG A 40 14.11 -13.30 25.96
CA ARG A 40 14.42 -14.51 26.78
C ARG A 40 15.90 -14.81 27.16
N ALA A 41 16.22 -14.81 28.47
CA ALA A 41 16.67 -16.02 29.24
C ALA A 41 17.07 -15.77 30.72
N THR A 42 16.56 -16.65 31.61
CA THR A 42 17.08 -17.09 32.95
C THR A 42 17.17 -16.13 34.17
N PRO A 43 17.06 -16.65 35.43
CA PRO A 43 16.69 -15.85 36.62
C PRO A 43 17.70 -15.85 37.79
N PRO A 44 17.47 -15.02 38.83
CA PRO A 44 17.77 -15.42 40.21
C PRO A 44 16.69 -15.08 41.28
N SER A 45 16.42 -16.08 42.13
CA SER A 45 16.11 -16.06 43.59
C SER A 45 15.36 -14.90 44.30
N SER A 46 14.18 -15.24 44.83
CA SER A 46 13.66 -15.03 46.20
C SER A 46 13.61 -13.65 46.90
N SER A 47 12.40 -13.21 47.29
CA SER A 47 11.98 -13.16 48.72
C SER A 47 10.49 -12.79 48.93
N ASN A 48 9.78 -13.67 49.64
CA ASN A 48 8.44 -13.63 50.29
C ASN A 48 7.73 -12.27 50.53
N VAL A 49 6.37 -12.29 50.46
CA VAL A 49 5.46 -12.28 51.63
C VAL A 49 3.98 -12.56 51.21
N SER A 50 3.30 -13.37 52.04
CA SER A 50 1.88 -13.83 52.03
C SER A 50 0.80 -12.72 51.98
N THR A 51 -0.49 -12.90 51.69
CA THR A 51 -1.53 -13.98 51.83
C THR A 51 -2.60 -13.86 50.70
N SER A 52 -3.66 -14.67 50.50
CA SER A 52 -4.08 -16.07 50.80
C SER A 52 -5.35 -16.41 49.98
N ASP A 53 -5.73 -17.71 49.88
CA ASP A 53 -7.05 -18.32 49.53
C ASP A 53 -7.79 -17.91 48.21
N SER A 54 -8.39 -18.82 47.40
CA SER A 54 -8.51 -20.28 47.49
C SER A 54 -8.86 -20.95 46.12
N SER A 55 -8.54 -22.25 46.01
CA SER A 55 -9.12 -23.31 45.15
C SER A 55 -9.10 -23.26 43.60
N ASN A 56 -8.14 -23.99 43.03
CA ASN A 56 -8.25 -25.04 41.99
C ASN A 56 -9.02 -24.83 40.66
N ALA A 57 -8.26 -24.79 39.54
CA ALA A 57 -8.52 -25.61 38.35
C ALA A 57 -7.24 -25.82 37.51
N GLN A 58 -6.61 -26.99 37.70
CA GLN A 58 -5.64 -27.70 36.84
C GLN A 58 -4.62 -26.91 36.00
N GLU A 59 -3.36 -27.07 36.43
CA GLU A 59 -2.18 -27.07 35.57
C GLU A 59 -2.40 -27.98 34.35
N ASP A 60 -2.00 -27.52 33.16
CA ASP A 60 -1.54 -28.44 32.12
C ASP A 60 -0.23 -27.89 31.52
N ALA A 61 0.87 -28.45 32.03
CA ALA A 61 2.20 -27.88 31.86
C ALA A 61 2.76 -28.19 30.46
N GLN A 62 3.00 -27.12 29.72
CA GLN A 62 4.10 -26.91 28.76
C GLN A 62 5.10 -28.10 28.61
N LYS A 63 4.71 -29.10 27.83
CA LYS A 63 5.53 -30.27 27.41
C LYS A 63 5.25 -30.57 25.94
N GLY A 64 6.29 -30.98 25.20
CA GLY A 64 6.13 -31.53 23.84
C GLY A 64 6.74 -30.73 22.69
N SER A 65 8.01 -30.33 22.79
CA SER A 65 8.82 -30.09 21.58
C SER A 65 9.25 -31.44 20.98
N SER A 66 8.32 -32.15 20.34
CA SER A 66 8.56 -33.48 19.76
C SER A 66 7.51 -33.82 18.70
N ASN A 67 7.91 -33.81 17.43
CA ASN A 67 7.17 -34.32 16.27
C ASN A 67 5.67 -33.95 16.18
N CYS A 68 5.39 -32.65 16.00
CA CYS A 68 4.10 -32.26 15.42
C CYS A 68 4.08 -32.75 13.96
N VAL A 69 3.24 -33.74 13.64
CA VAL A 69 2.98 -34.13 12.25
C VAL A 69 2.45 -32.91 11.51
N PRO A 70 3.01 -32.51 10.35
CA PRO A 70 2.50 -31.37 9.61
C PRO A 70 1.03 -31.64 9.27
N LEU A 71 0.16 -30.70 9.67
CA LEU A 71 -1.25 -30.74 9.27
C LEU A 71 -1.30 -30.61 7.75
N VAL A 72 -1.79 -31.63 7.06
CA VAL A 72 -1.97 -31.63 5.60
C VAL A 72 -3.47 -31.70 5.33
N GLY A 73 -3.97 -30.78 4.52
CA GLY A 73 -5.37 -30.75 4.10
C GLY A 73 -5.70 -31.91 3.16
N THR A 74 -6.90 -32.48 3.31
CA THR A 74 -7.38 -33.60 2.51
C THR A 74 -8.68 -33.30 1.75
N CYS A 75 -9.16 -32.05 1.78
CA CYS A 75 -10.32 -31.63 0.99
C CYS A 75 -10.00 -31.63 -0.52
N PRO A 76 -10.64 -32.45 -1.37
CA PRO A 76 -10.33 -32.53 -2.79
C PRO A 76 -11.01 -31.44 -3.64
N TYR A 77 -11.74 -30.49 -3.01
CA TYR A 77 -12.57 -29.49 -3.67
C TYR A 77 -12.21 -28.07 -3.23
N MET A 78 -12.60 -27.07 -4.02
CA MET A 78 -12.40 -25.65 -3.69
C MET A 78 -13.11 -25.21 -2.38
N CYS A 79 -14.09 -25.98 -1.91
CA CYS A 79 -14.79 -25.81 -0.63
C CYS A 79 -15.07 -27.16 0.05
N PRO A 80 -14.81 -27.32 1.37
CA PRO A 80 -15.22 -28.49 2.13
C PRO A 80 -16.73 -28.74 2.06
N GLU A 81 -17.12 -30.00 1.89
CA GLU A 81 -18.53 -30.39 1.73
C GLU A 81 -19.42 -29.96 2.90
N LYS A 82 -18.94 -30.10 4.14
CA LYS A 82 -19.64 -29.62 5.33
C LYS A 82 -19.94 -28.13 5.27
N GLU A 83 -18.96 -27.31 4.84
CA GLU A 83 -19.13 -25.86 4.70
C GLU A 83 -20.11 -25.55 3.57
N ARG A 84 -20.00 -26.22 2.42
CA ARG A 84 -20.94 -26.06 1.29
C ARG A 84 -22.39 -26.31 1.72
N ILE A 85 -22.66 -27.44 2.37
CA ILE A 85 -24.00 -27.81 2.86
C ILE A 85 -24.49 -26.81 3.94
N GLN A 86 -23.60 -26.40 4.85
CA GLN A 86 -23.94 -25.39 5.86
C GLN A 86 -24.33 -24.06 5.21
N ARG A 87 -23.62 -23.62 4.17
CA ARG A 87 -23.87 -22.36 3.47
C ARG A 87 -25.09 -22.42 2.55
N GLU A 88 -25.42 -23.58 1.98
CA GLU A 88 -26.71 -23.83 1.31
C GLU A 88 -27.88 -23.68 2.29
N ASN A 89 -27.80 -24.31 3.46
CA ASN A 89 -28.82 -24.23 4.51
C ASN A 89 -29.02 -22.80 5.05
N LEU A 90 -27.92 -22.07 5.28
CA LEU A 90 -27.92 -20.69 5.76
C LEU A 90 -28.18 -19.65 4.66
N ARG A 91 -28.24 -20.06 3.38
CA ARG A 91 -28.36 -19.19 2.20
C ARG A 91 -27.21 -18.18 2.05
N ASP A 92 -26.02 -18.54 2.55
CA ASP A 92 -24.79 -17.74 2.52
C ASP A 92 -23.92 -18.10 1.31
N LEU A 93 -24.52 -18.14 0.12
CA LEU A 93 -23.84 -18.39 -1.17
C LEU A 93 -23.67 -17.07 -1.94
N ALA A 94 -22.43 -16.75 -2.31
CA ALA A 94 -22.13 -15.65 -3.22
C ALA A 94 -22.65 -15.96 -4.64
N VAL A 95 -22.77 -14.96 -5.50
CA VAL A 95 -23.40 -15.10 -6.82
C VAL A 95 -22.73 -16.21 -7.66
N PHE A 96 -21.39 -16.22 -7.70
CA PHE A 96 -20.56 -17.20 -8.40
C PHE A 96 -20.70 -18.65 -7.91
N GLU A 97 -21.23 -18.86 -6.70
CA GLU A 97 -21.33 -20.19 -6.07
C GLU A 97 -22.71 -20.84 -6.29
N ARG A 98 -23.64 -20.15 -6.94
CA ARG A 98 -25.05 -20.56 -7.06
C ARG A 98 -25.30 -21.38 -8.31
N LEU A 99 -25.72 -22.63 -8.13
CA LEU A 99 -26.13 -23.49 -9.22
C LEU A 99 -27.39 -22.92 -9.89
N ASN A 100 -27.27 -22.55 -11.17
CA ASN A 100 -28.32 -21.88 -11.95
C ASN A 100 -28.90 -20.62 -11.25
N GLY A 101 -28.05 -19.86 -10.57
CA GLY A 101 -28.44 -18.65 -9.82
C GLY A 101 -29.23 -18.90 -8.53
N ASN A 102 -29.51 -20.16 -8.16
CA ASN A 102 -30.31 -20.49 -6.98
C ASN A 102 -29.54 -20.25 -5.67
N PRO A 103 -30.00 -19.36 -4.76
CA PRO A 103 -29.30 -19.03 -3.52
C PRO A 103 -29.32 -20.15 -2.45
N ARG A 104 -29.94 -21.30 -2.73
CA ARG A 104 -30.02 -22.46 -1.84
C ARG A 104 -29.31 -23.71 -2.39
N LYS A 105 -28.67 -23.62 -3.56
CA LYS A 105 -27.98 -24.75 -4.21
C LYS A 105 -26.65 -24.30 -4.77
N SER A 106 -25.62 -25.11 -4.52
CA SER A 106 -24.28 -24.97 -5.05
C SER A 106 -23.85 -26.27 -5.72
N SER A 107 -22.58 -26.36 -6.11
CA SER A 107 -21.94 -27.58 -6.58
C SER A 107 -20.48 -27.64 -6.10
N PRO A 108 -19.84 -28.82 -6.06
CA PRO A 108 -18.41 -28.91 -5.73
C PRO A 108 -17.49 -28.11 -6.68
N ALA A 109 -17.95 -27.83 -7.91
CA ALA A 109 -17.22 -27.09 -8.93
C ALA A 109 -17.44 -25.56 -8.85
N LEU A 110 -18.40 -25.07 -8.06
CA LEU A 110 -18.70 -23.64 -7.90
C LEU A 110 -18.37 -23.12 -6.50
N ALA A 111 -18.58 -23.93 -5.46
CA ALA A 111 -18.37 -23.53 -4.07
C ALA A 111 -16.89 -23.29 -3.78
N VAL A 112 -16.53 -22.12 -3.24
CA VAL A 112 -15.17 -21.83 -2.77
C VAL A 112 -15.18 -21.55 -1.27
N LYS A 113 -14.23 -22.10 -0.53
CA LYS A 113 -14.13 -21.99 0.94
C LYS A 113 -14.08 -20.51 1.38
N LYS A 114 -15.03 -20.08 2.21
CA LYS A 114 -15.11 -18.72 2.76
C LYS A 114 -13.96 -18.46 3.76
N PHE A 115 -13.57 -17.22 3.99
CA PHE A 115 -12.61 -16.89 5.04
C PHE A 115 -13.27 -16.93 6.42
N CYS A 116 -12.66 -17.66 7.37
CA CYS A 116 -13.16 -17.73 8.75
C CYS A 116 -12.37 -16.79 9.68
N ARG A 117 -13.06 -15.82 10.28
CA ARG A 117 -12.44 -14.83 11.19
C ARG A 117 -11.88 -15.46 12.48
N THR A 118 -12.52 -16.52 12.97
CA THR A 118 -12.24 -17.14 14.26
C THR A 118 -12.10 -18.64 14.08
N ILE A 119 -10.87 -19.11 13.87
CA ILE A 119 -10.56 -20.55 13.83
C ILE A 119 -9.97 -20.97 15.18
N SER A 120 -10.59 -21.98 15.79
CA SER A 120 -9.98 -22.75 16.87
C SER A 120 -9.25 -23.94 16.27
N THR A 121 -7.91 -23.92 16.32
CA THR A 121 -7.06 -24.99 15.78
C THR A 121 -7.33 -26.36 16.39
N LYS A 122 -7.94 -26.42 17.60
CA LYS A 122 -8.34 -27.67 18.26
C LYS A 122 -9.46 -28.44 17.53
N TYR A 123 -10.25 -27.78 16.68
CA TYR A 123 -11.40 -28.40 16.03
C TYR A 123 -11.24 -28.59 14.51
N VAL A 124 -10.22 -27.99 13.89
CA VAL A 124 -9.96 -28.11 12.45
C VAL A 124 -9.54 -29.53 12.10
N GLN A 125 -10.29 -30.20 11.23
CA GLN A 125 -9.89 -31.48 10.67
C GLN A 125 -9.14 -31.30 9.36
N ALA A 126 -8.31 -32.28 8.98
CA ALA A 126 -7.66 -32.31 7.66
C ALA A 126 -8.67 -32.18 6.50
N SER A 127 -9.87 -32.76 6.64
CA SER A 127 -10.96 -32.68 5.64
C SER A 127 -11.57 -31.29 5.49
N ASP A 128 -11.35 -30.40 6.44
CA ASP A 128 -11.82 -29.01 6.39
C ASP A 128 -10.78 -28.08 5.72
N MET A 129 -9.65 -28.63 5.25
CA MET A 129 -8.51 -27.92 4.67
C MET A 129 -8.15 -28.43 3.28
N ARG A 130 -7.80 -27.52 2.37
CA ARG A 130 -7.39 -27.85 0.99
C ARG A 130 -5.88 -28.15 0.91
N PRO A 131 -5.44 -29.24 0.26
CA PRO A 131 -4.04 -29.47 -0.05
C PRO A 131 -3.53 -28.46 -1.09
N ILE A 132 -2.21 -28.35 -1.20
CA ILE A 132 -1.55 -27.31 -2.00
C ILE A 132 -2.00 -27.24 -3.47
N ASN A 133 -2.22 -28.38 -4.14
CA ASN A 133 -2.65 -28.38 -5.55
C ASN A 133 -4.07 -27.81 -5.68
N VAL A 134 -4.98 -28.19 -4.79
CA VAL A 134 -6.35 -27.65 -4.77
C VAL A 134 -6.36 -26.16 -4.45
N LEU A 135 -5.43 -25.67 -3.61
CA LEU A 135 -5.28 -24.23 -3.35
C LEU A 135 -4.81 -23.47 -4.59
N GLU A 136 -3.87 -24.03 -5.36
CA GLU A 136 -3.35 -23.48 -6.62
C GLU A 136 -4.46 -23.43 -7.69
N ASP A 137 -5.18 -24.54 -7.89
CA ASP A 137 -6.32 -24.63 -8.81
C ASP A 137 -7.44 -23.65 -8.40
N THR A 138 -7.73 -23.54 -7.09
CA THR A 138 -8.71 -22.57 -6.57
C THR A 138 -8.28 -21.14 -6.88
N LEU A 139 -7.00 -20.79 -6.70
CA LEU A 139 -6.51 -19.44 -7.00
C LEU A 139 -6.62 -19.13 -8.49
N ASN A 140 -6.25 -20.08 -9.35
CA ASN A 140 -6.36 -19.92 -10.81
C ASN A 140 -7.81 -19.69 -11.25
N PHE A 141 -8.76 -20.46 -10.69
CA PHE A 141 -10.19 -20.22 -10.88
C PHE A 141 -10.60 -18.80 -10.44
N LEU A 142 -10.23 -18.38 -9.22
CA LEU A 142 -10.57 -17.04 -8.71
C LEU A 142 -9.99 -15.92 -9.57
N LEU A 143 -8.74 -16.04 -10.03
CA LEU A 143 -8.10 -15.02 -10.86
C LEU A 143 -8.74 -14.93 -12.26
N SER A 144 -9.22 -16.05 -12.82
CA SER A 144 -9.95 -16.02 -14.11
C SER A 144 -11.25 -15.20 -14.06
N LEU A 145 -11.86 -15.01 -12.88
CA LEU A 145 -13.06 -14.18 -12.71
C LEU A 145 -12.77 -12.67 -12.87
N LEU A 146 -11.52 -12.22 -12.82
CA LEU A 146 -11.14 -10.81 -12.98
C LEU A 146 -11.36 -10.27 -14.40
N GLU A 147 -11.42 -11.17 -15.39
CA GLU A 147 -11.68 -10.86 -16.80
C GLU A 147 -13.18 -10.91 -17.13
N SER A 148 -14.02 -11.42 -16.21
CA SER A 148 -15.47 -11.51 -16.42
C SER A 148 -16.12 -10.13 -16.46
N LYS A 149 -16.98 -9.92 -17.45
CA LYS A 149 -17.82 -8.72 -17.61
C LYS A 149 -19.29 -8.96 -17.23
N GLU A 150 -19.60 -10.13 -16.66
CA GLU A 150 -20.98 -10.53 -16.30
C GLU A 150 -21.49 -9.83 -15.03
N HIS A 151 -20.57 -9.34 -14.18
CA HIS A 151 -20.89 -8.72 -12.90
C HIS A 151 -20.08 -7.44 -12.68
N PRO A 152 -20.59 -6.48 -11.88
CA PRO A 152 -19.84 -5.30 -11.47
C PRO A 152 -18.53 -5.71 -10.75
N PHE A 153 -17.48 -4.90 -10.92
CA PHE A 153 -16.15 -5.24 -10.40
C PHE A 153 -16.15 -5.36 -8.88
N GLU A 154 -17.00 -4.62 -8.17
CA GLU A 154 -17.17 -4.66 -6.72
C GLU A 154 -17.61 -6.05 -6.24
N VAL A 155 -18.51 -6.70 -6.99
CA VAL A 155 -19.02 -8.04 -6.69
C VAL A 155 -17.95 -9.11 -6.93
N ILE A 156 -17.17 -8.96 -8.00
CA ILE A 156 -16.02 -9.81 -8.33
C ILE A 156 -14.93 -9.65 -7.25
N HIS A 157 -14.60 -8.40 -6.91
CA HIS A 157 -13.65 -8.03 -5.86
C HIS A 157 -14.01 -8.70 -4.54
N ASP A 158 -15.22 -8.48 -4.00
CA ASP A 158 -15.59 -8.96 -2.67
C ASP A 158 -15.55 -10.48 -2.56
N PHE A 159 -15.90 -11.18 -3.64
CA PHE A 159 -15.75 -12.62 -3.72
C PHE A 159 -14.28 -13.04 -3.66
N ILE A 160 -13.43 -12.55 -4.56
CA ILE A 160 -12.01 -12.95 -4.63
C ILE A 160 -11.25 -12.49 -3.38
N PHE A 161 -11.54 -11.30 -2.85
CA PHE A 161 -10.97 -10.75 -1.63
C PHE A 161 -11.21 -11.63 -0.40
N ASP A 162 -12.42 -12.20 -0.25
CA ASP A 162 -12.69 -13.15 0.83
C ASP A 162 -12.02 -14.51 0.57
N ARG A 163 -12.15 -15.06 -0.64
CA ARG A 163 -11.64 -16.40 -0.95
C ARG A 163 -10.11 -16.50 -0.97
N THR A 164 -9.41 -15.46 -1.41
CA THR A 164 -7.93 -15.38 -1.31
C THR A 164 -7.46 -15.34 0.13
N ARG A 165 -8.17 -14.65 1.04
CA ARG A 165 -7.88 -14.71 2.49
C ARG A 165 -8.07 -16.11 3.06
N SER A 166 -9.06 -16.87 2.58
CA SER A 166 -9.24 -18.29 2.92
C SER A 166 -8.08 -19.16 2.42
N ILE A 167 -7.57 -18.90 1.20
CA ILE A 167 -6.39 -19.58 0.65
C ILE A 167 -5.16 -19.30 1.52
N ARG A 168 -4.85 -18.03 1.84
CA ARG A 168 -3.74 -17.68 2.74
C ARG A 168 -3.89 -18.34 4.12
N GLN A 169 -5.11 -18.39 4.66
CA GLN A 169 -5.42 -19.04 5.93
C GLN A 169 -5.12 -20.54 5.89
N ASP A 170 -5.48 -21.24 4.81
CA ASP A 170 -5.13 -22.66 4.63
C ASP A 170 -3.62 -22.88 4.44
N LEU A 171 -2.91 -21.97 3.76
CA LEU A 171 -1.44 -22.03 3.61
C LEU A 171 -0.73 -21.86 4.96
N THR A 172 -1.12 -20.86 5.76
CA THR A 172 -0.57 -20.63 7.10
C THR A 172 -0.85 -21.81 8.03
N MET A 173 -2.08 -22.34 8.06
CA MET A 173 -2.44 -23.44 8.97
C MET A 173 -1.72 -24.77 8.63
N GLN A 174 -1.36 -25.00 7.36
CA GLN A 174 -0.53 -26.14 6.94
C GLN A 174 0.99 -25.86 7.01
N ASN A 175 1.41 -24.65 7.38
CA ASN A 175 2.81 -24.19 7.34
C ASN A 175 3.49 -24.39 5.96
N ILE A 176 2.74 -24.15 4.87
CA ILE A 176 3.25 -24.36 3.50
C ILE A 176 4.13 -23.19 3.08
N VAL A 177 5.42 -23.44 2.89
CA VAL A 177 6.45 -22.42 2.62
C VAL A 177 7.28 -22.68 1.35
N ASN A 178 6.74 -23.35 0.33
CA ASN A 178 7.51 -23.72 -0.87
C ASN A 178 7.29 -22.77 -2.07
N LYS A 179 7.96 -23.02 -3.21
CA LYS A 179 7.83 -22.21 -4.44
C LYS A 179 6.39 -22.07 -4.94
N LYS A 180 5.52 -23.08 -4.80
CA LYS A 180 4.09 -22.97 -5.16
C LYS A 180 3.38 -21.95 -4.26
N ALA A 181 3.69 -21.92 -2.96
CA ALA A 181 3.18 -20.91 -2.05
C ALA A 181 3.60 -19.50 -2.48
N ILE A 182 4.88 -19.31 -2.83
CA ILE A 182 5.39 -18.03 -3.35
C ILE A 182 4.56 -17.59 -4.56
N ASN A 183 4.47 -18.42 -5.61
CA ASN A 183 3.69 -18.11 -6.81
C ASN A 183 2.21 -17.74 -6.49
N MET A 184 1.58 -18.43 -5.54
CA MET A 184 0.21 -18.10 -5.12
C MET A 184 0.14 -16.74 -4.40
N TYR A 185 1.09 -16.42 -3.52
CA TYR A 185 1.16 -15.11 -2.87
C TYR A 185 1.45 -13.99 -3.88
N GLU A 186 2.31 -14.21 -4.86
CA GLU A 186 2.52 -13.30 -5.98
C GLU A 186 1.21 -13.02 -6.75
N GLY A 187 0.45 -14.06 -7.11
CA GLY A 187 -0.86 -13.93 -7.76
C GLY A 187 -1.90 -13.17 -6.92
N MET A 188 -1.93 -13.41 -5.60
CA MET A 188 -2.80 -12.66 -4.68
C MET A 188 -2.38 -11.19 -4.53
N VAL A 189 -1.09 -10.87 -4.56
CA VAL A 189 -0.63 -9.46 -4.59
C VAL A 189 -1.01 -8.79 -5.91
N LYS A 190 -0.87 -9.47 -7.05
CA LYS A 190 -1.31 -8.96 -8.37
C LYS A 190 -2.80 -8.61 -8.37
N PHE A 191 -3.65 -9.52 -7.87
CA PHE A 191 -5.08 -9.25 -7.65
C PHE A 191 -5.32 -8.00 -6.80
N HIS A 192 -4.66 -7.89 -5.64
CA HIS A 192 -4.86 -6.76 -4.74
C HIS A 192 -4.37 -5.42 -5.33
N ALA A 193 -3.29 -5.42 -6.12
CA ALA A 193 -2.79 -4.22 -6.81
C ALA A 193 -3.73 -3.74 -7.92
N ILE A 194 -4.20 -4.66 -8.78
CA ILE A 194 -5.20 -4.34 -9.83
C ILE A 194 -6.52 -3.87 -9.20
N SER A 195 -6.94 -4.51 -8.11
CA SER A 195 -8.15 -4.12 -7.37
C SER A 195 -8.03 -2.75 -6.71
N HIS A 196 -6.84 -2.38 -6.24
CA HIS A 196 -6.60 -1.06 -5.67
C HIS A 196 -6.85 0.04 -6.71
N TYR A 197 -6.30 -0.13 -7.91
CA TYR A 197 -6.53 0.75 -9.05
C TYR A 197 -8.01 0.79 -9.46
N LYS A 198 -8.61 -0.37 -9.77
CA LYS A 198 -10.00 -0.44 -10.26
C LYS A 198 -11.03 0.13 -9.27
N LEU A 199 -10.86 -0.10 -7.96
CA LEU A 199 -11.73 0.53 -6.95
C LEU A 199 -11.44 2.04 -6.81
N GLY A 200 -10.18 2.46 -6.95
CA GLY A 200 -9.74 3.87 -6.88
C GLY A 200 -10.46 4.80 -7.85
N CYS A 201 -10.86 4.28 -9.02
CA CYS A 201 -11.66 5.01 -10.02
C CYS A 201 -13.04 5.48 -9.50
N SER A 202 -13.60 4.84 -8.47
CA SER A 202 -14.99 5.01 -8.04
C SER A 202 -15.15 5.40 -6.56
N MET A 203 -14.20 6.19 -6.04
CA MET A 203 -14.15 6.66 -4.63
C MET A 203 -15.33 7.54 -4.16
N SER A 204 -16.29 7.88 -5.02
CA SER A 204 -17.47 8.66 -4.65
C SER A 204 -18.50 7.89 -3.81
N ASP A 205 -18.50 6.55 -3.87
CA ASP A 205 -19.34 5.70 -3.00
C ASP A 205 -18.60 5.35 -1.69
N PRO A 206 -19.15 5.67 -0.51
CA PRO A 206 -18.56 5.30 0.79
C PRO A 206 -18.28 3.80 0.96
N ASN A 207 -19.07 2.92 0.33
CA ASN A 207 -18.85 1.48 0.36
C ASN A 207 -17.58 1.10 -0.42
N ILE A 208 -17.42 1.64 -1.63
CA ILE A 208 -16.23 1.40 -2.47
C ILE A 208 -14.99 1.98 -1.78
N ALA A 209 -15.08 3.15 -1.15
CA ALA A 209 -14.00 3.72 -0.33
C ALA A 209 -13.59 2.81 0.85
N SER A 210 -14.56 2.17 1.50
CA SER A 210 -14.33 1.17 2.55
C SER A 210 -13.67 -0.11 2.01
N MET A 211 -14.18 -0.65 0.90
CA MET A 211 -13.60 -1.82 0.20
C MET A 211 -12.15 -1.56 -0.20
N HIS A 212 -11.87 -0.39 -0.78
CA HIS A 212 -10.55 0.06 -1.18
C HIS A 212 -9.58 0.16 0.01
N HIS A 213 -10.03 0.69 1.16
CA HIS A 213 -9.22 0.72 2.38
C HIS A 213 -8.90 -0.68 2.92
N LEU A 214 -9.88 -1.59 2.92
CA LEU A 214 -9.69 -2.98 3.33
C LEU A 214 -8.79 -3.77 2.36
N ASN A 215 -8.91 -3.50 1.05
CA ASN A 215 -8.02 -4.05 0.02
C ASN A 215 -6.57 -3.62 0.28
N MET A 216 -6.33 -2.34 0.57
CA MET A 216 -5.01 -1.81 0.90
C MET A 216 -4.38 -2.49 2.15
N GLU A 217 -5.19 -2.75 3.18
CA GLU A 217 -4.73 -3.49 4.37
C GLU A 217 -4.35 -4.94 4.04
N GLN A 218 -5.14 -5.63 3.19
CA GLN A 218 -4.83 -7.00 2.79
C GLN A 218 -3.67 -7.10 1.80
N LEU A 219 -3.51 -6.13 0.90
CA LEU A 219 -2.35 -5.99 0.01
C LEU A 219 -1.06 -5.99 0.83
N THR A 220 -0.99 -5.09 1.81
CA THR A 220 0.16 -4.96 2.73
C THR A 220 0.43 -6.28 3.46
N LYS A 221 -0.59 -6.89 4.07
CA LYS A 221 -0.45 -8.17 4.79
C LYS A 221 -0.01 -9.32 3.87
N THR A 222 -0.42 -9.32 2.61
CA THR A 222 0.00 -10.31 1.61
C THR A 222 1.46 -10.08 1.22
N LEU A 223 1.87 -8.84 0.98
CA LEU A 223 3.27 -8.46 0.72
C LEU A 223 4.20 -8.86 1.87
N THR A 224 3.86 -8.53 3.12
CA THR A 224 4.66 -8.96 4.29
C THR A 224 4.80 -10.48 4.36
N SER A 225 3.72 -11.23 4.09
CA SER A 225 3.75 -12.69 4.07
C SER A 225 4.63 -13.23 2.92
N LEU A 226 4.57 -12.60 1.75
CA LEU A 226 5.38 -12.95 0.58
C LEU A 226 6.87 -12.68 0.83
N PHE A 227 7.22 -11.58 1.49
CA PHE A 227 8.61 -11.28 1.87
C PHE A 227 9.16 -12.32 2.85
N ASN A 228 8.38 -12.70 3.88
CA ASN A 228 8.75 -13.78 4.79
C ASN A 228 8.96 -15.12 4.05
N LEU A 229 8.18 -15.40 3.00
CA LEU A 229 8.37 -16.58 2.15
C LEU A 229 9.65 -16.51 1.29
N TYR A 230 9.97 -15.35 0.71
CA TYR A 230 11.24 -15.16 -0.01
C TYR A 230 12.44 -15.35 0.91
N GLU A 231 12.40 -14.80 2.13
CA GLU A 231 13.45 -14.99 3.14
C GLU A 231 13.58 -16.45 3.57
N ALA A 232 12.45 -17.14 3.83
CA ALA A 232 12.44 -18.55 4.23
C ALA A 232 12.97 -19.51 3.13
N ASN A 233 12.90 -19.11 1.86
CA ASN A 233 13.40 -19.89 0.71
C ASN A 233 14.76 -19.39 0.19
N ARG A 234 15.43 -18.47 0.90
CA ARG A 234 16.67 -17.82 0.47
C ARG A 234 17.88 -18.74 0.63
N ASN A 235 18.06 -19.64 -0.33
CA ASN A 235 19.31 -20.41 -0.48
C ASN A 235 20.39 -19.54 -1.15
N SER A 236 21.63 -19.63 -0.66
CA SER A 236 22.75 -18.71 -0.94
C SER A 236 22.81 -18.14 -2.37
N ASN A 237 22.68 -16.82 -2.48
CA ASN A 237 22.73 -16.01 -3.71
C ASN A 237 21.59 -16.19 -4.73
N TYR A 238 20.61 -17.08 -4.51
CA TYR A 238 19.40 -17.09 -5.33
C TYR A 238 18.47 -15.92 -4.94
N VAL A 239 17.88 -15.28 -5.95
CA VAL A 239 16.87 -14.22 -5.84
C VAL A 239 15.69 -14.68 -6.66
N HIS A 240 14.47 -14.55 -6.15
CA HIS A 240 13.30 -14.96 -6.94
C HIS A 240 13.06 -13.95 -8.05
N GLU A 241 12.69 -14.43 -9.24
CA GLU A 241 12.56 -13.64 -10.47
C GLU A 241 11.71 -12.36 -10.27
N ASN A 242 10.56 -12.50 -9.62
CA ASN A 242 9.64 -11.40 -9.36
C ASN A 242 9.90 -10.67 -8.02
N GLU A 243 10.88 -11.11 -7.21
CA GLU A 243 11.11 -10.61 -5.84
C GLU A 243 11.24 -9.09 -5.81
N ALA A 244 11.98 -8.55 -6.78
CA ALA A 244 12.25 -7.13 -6.87
C ALA A 244 11.04 -6.29 -7.32
N GLU A 245 10.17 -6.82 -8.18
CA GLU A 245 8.92 -6.15 -8.53
C GLU A 245 8.04 -5.99 -7.29
N PHE A 246 7.81 -7.07 -6.54
CA PHE A 246 6.97 -7.01 -5.34
C PHE A 246 7.56 -6.15 -4.21
N HIS A 247 8.88 -6.14 -4.03
CA HIS A 247 9.54 -5.20 -3.13
C HIS A 247 9.37 -3.74 -3.62
N SER A 248 9.38 -3.49 -4.93
CA SER A 248 9.15 -2.15 -5.47
C SER A 248 7.73 -1.64 -5.17
N LEU A 249 6.71 -2.50 -5.26
CA LEU A 249 5.32 -2.15 -4.91
C LEU A 249 5.22 -1.68 -3.45
N TYR A 250 5.89 -2.35 -2.52
CA TYR A 250 5.90 -1.92 -1.11
C TYR A 250 6.52 -0.53 -0.90
N VAL A 251 7.53 -0.15 -1.68
CA VAL A 251 8.07 1.23 -1.66
C VAL A 251 7.08 2.25 -2.24
N LEU A 252 6.36 1.88 -3.31
CA LEU A 252 5.36 2.74 -3.94
C LEU A 252 4.10 2.94 -3.07
N LEU A 253 3.77 1.99 -2.19
CA LEU A 253 2.73 2.14 -1.16
C LEU A 253 3.05 3.20 -0.08
N HIS A 254 4.27 3.74 -0.08
CA HIS A 254 4.76 4.72 0.90
C HIS A 254 5.06 6.10 0.28
N LEU A 255 4.46 6.42 -0.87
CA LEU A 255 4.65 7.71 -1.56
C LEU A 255 3.89 8.88 -0.91
N GLY A 256 2.72 8.62 -0.34
CA GLY A 256 1.81 9.66 0.17
C GLY A 256 2.32 10.38 1.41
N SER A 257 2.08 11.70 1.47
CA SER A 257 2.37 12.49 2.69
C SER A 257 1.33 12.27 3.80
N TYR A 258 0.14 11.77 3.45
CA TYR A 258 -0.99 11.55 4.36
C TYR A 258 -1.34 10.06 4.55
N SER A 259 -0.65 9.14 3.88
CA SER A 259 -0.82 7.71 4.11
C SER A 259 -0.40 7.38 5.54
N LYS A 260 -1.28 6.71 6.30
CA LYS A 260 -0.94 6.17 7.63
C LYS A 260 0.34 5.33 7.53
N PRO A 261 1.31 5.44 8.46
CA PRO A 261 2.53 4.65 8.42
C PRO A 261 2.21 3.15 8.33
N MET A 262 2.57 2.52 7.20
CA MET A 262 2.15 1.17 6.86
C MET A 262 3.20 0.13 7.28
N GLY A 263 3.31 -0.07 8.59
CA GLY A 263 4.31 -0.95 9.20
C GLY A 263 5.53 -0.18 9.69
N GLU A 264 6.73 -0.71 9.47
CA GLU A 264 7.97 -0.04 9.88
C GLU A 264 8.35 1.11 8.91
N PRO A 265 9.08 2.15 9.38
CA PRO A 265 9.61 3.17 8.49
C PRO A 265 10.52 2.55 7.40
N LEU A 266 10.37 3.00 6.14
CA LEU A 266 11.20 2.53 5.01
C LEU A 266 12.71 2.56 5.30
N SER A 267 13.20 3.49 6.14
CA SER A 267 14.62 3.59 6.53
C SER A 267 15.13 2.44 7.41
N LEU A 268 14.24 1.71 8.06
CA LEU A 268 14.53 0.44 8.74
C LEU A 268 14.34 -0.72 7.77
N TRP A 269 13.20 -0.77 7.07
CA TRP A 269 12.89 -1.82 6.09
C TRP A 269 13.98 -2.03 5.04
N PHE A 270 14.52 -0.95 4.46
CA PHE A 270 15.60 -1.01 3.46
C PHE A 270 16.89 -1.70 3.97
N ARG A 271 17.08 -1.87 5.28
CA ARG A 271 18.23 -2.60 5.85
C ARG A 271 18.10 -4.11 5.71
N ASN A 272 16.86 -4.61 5.62
CA ASN A 272 16.55 -6.04 5.51
C ASN A 272 16.52 -6.49 4.03
N VAL A 273 16.29 -5.55 3.09
CA VAL A 273 16.23 -5.84 1.65
C VAL A 273 17.62 -6.18 1.09
N SER A 274 17.72 -7.32 0.39
CA SER A 274 18.98 -7.80 -0.16
C SER A 274 19.58 -6.87 -1.24
N THR A 275 20.91 -6.79 -1.31
CA THR A 275 21.62 -5.92 -2.28
C THR A 275 21.27 -6.18 -3.76
N PRO A 276 21.07 -7.43 -4.24
CA PRO A 276 20.61 -7.67 -5.60
C PRO A 276 19.24 -7.03 -5.88
N VAL A 277 18.28 -7.17 -4.96
CA VAL A 277 16.95 -6.54 -5.07
C VAL A 277 17.08 -5.02 -5.09
N LEU A 278 17.93 -4.43 -4.24
CA LEU A 278 18.20 -2.99 -4.19
C LEU A 278 18.83 -2.40 -5.47
N LYS A 279 19.41 -3.22 -6.34
CA LYS A 279 20.05 -2.85 -7.61
C LYS A 279 19.22 -3.17 -8.86
N SER A 280 18.08 -3.83 -8.69
CA SER A 280 17.16 -4.17 -9.78
C SER A 280 16.56 -2.92 -10.46
N LYS A 281 16.04 -3.07 -11.69
CA LYS A 281 15.40 -1.96 -12.42
C LYS A 281 14.13 -1.49 -11.70
N GLU A 282 13.35 -2.41 -11.15
CA GLU A 282 12.09 -2.19 -10.46
C GLU A 282 12.29 -1.39 -9.17
N MET A 283 13.31 -1.74 -8.39
CA MET A 283 13.64 -1.03 -7.15
C MET A 283 14.32 0.32 -7.43
N CYS A 284 15.15 0.42 -8.47
CA CYS A 284 15.70 1.69 -8.92
C CYS A 284 14.60 2.67 -9.36
N PHE A 285 13.60 2.18 -10.11
CA PHE A 285 12.39 2.93 -10.47
C PHE A 285 11.65 3.44 -9.22
N ALA A 286 11.24 2.54 -8.32
CA ALA A 286 10.44 2.93 -7.16
C ALA A 286 11.18 3.92 -6.23
N ARG A 287 12.50 3.76 -6.09
CA ARG A 287 13.35 4.71 -5.35
C ARG A 287 13.48 6.06 -6.05
N ARG A 288 13.48 6.11 -7.38
CA ARG A 288 13.47 7.36 -8.16
C ARG A 288 12.14 8.08 -8.00
N ILE A 289 11.01 7.39 -8.17
CA ILE A 289 9.66 7.94 -7.93
C ILE A 289 9.51 8.50 -6.52
N LEU A 290 9.89 7.73 -5.48
CA LEU A 290 9.88 8.17 -4.08
C LEU A 290 10.73 9.42 -3.86
N ARG A 291 11.91 9.48 -4.48
CA ARG A 291 12.80 10.65 -4.41
C ARG A 291 12.16 11.87 -5.07
N SER A 292 11.55 11.70 -6.24
CA SER A 292 11.01 12.80 -7.04
C SER A 292 9.76 13.41 -6.42
N ILE A 293 8.90 12.62 -5.76
CA ILE A 293 7.84 13.15 -4.89
C ILE A 293 8.43 13.93 -3.70
N ARG A 294 9.40 13.35 -2.96
CA ARG A 294 9.98 13.98 -1.77
C ARG A 294 10.71 15.30 -2.03
N PHE A 295 11.30 15.47 -3.20
CA PHE A 295 11.93 16.73 -3.62
C PHE A 295 11.00 17.65 -4.45
N GLY A 296 9.73 17.26 -4.65
CA GLY A 296 8.78 18.02 -5.47
C GLY A 296 9.15 18.12 -6.95
N ASN A 297 10.00 17.22 -7.45
CA ASN A 297 10.37 17.15 -8.86
C ASN A 297 9.31 16.38 -9.66
N TYR A 298 8.16 17.03 -9.86
CA TYR A 298 7.05 16.49 -10.64
C TYR A 298 7.45 16.14 -12.07
N LYS A 299 8.38 16.88 -12.70
CA LYS A 299 8.86 16.56 -14.05
C LYS A 299 9.52 15.18 -14.11
N ASP A 300 10.46 14.91 -13.19
CA ASP A 300 11.13 13.61 -13.12
C ASP A 300 10.15 12.48 -12.76
N PHE A 301 9.13 12.75 -11.95
CA PHE A 301 8.05 11.81 -11.67
C PHE A 301 7.31 11.41 -12.96
N PHE A 302 6.76 12.37 -13.73
CA PHE A 302 5.99 12.07 -14.94
C PHE A 302 6.82 11.38 -16.03
N TYR A 303 8.03 11.88 -16.29
CA TYR A 303 8.92 11.25 -17.29
C TYR A 303 9.35 9.83 -16.87
N THR A 304 9.70 9.61 -15.59
CA THR A 304 10.08 8.28 -15.11
C THR A 304 8.89 7.32 -15.14
N ALA A 305 7.70 7.77 -14.74
CA ALA A 305 6.49 6.95 -14.75
C ALA A 305 6.13 6.50 -16.18
N ALA A 306 6.14 7.43 -17.15
CA ALA A 306 5.82 7.12 -18.54
C ALA A 306 6.86 6.22 -19.24
N ASP A 307 8.14 6.33 -18.87
CA ASP A 307 9.26 5.59 -19.50
C ASP A 307 9.46 4.18 -18.90
N GLN A 308 9.13 3.96 -17.62
CA GLN A 308 9.67 2.80 -16.87
C GLN A 308 8.67 2.05 -15.98
N ALA A 309 7.45 2.53 -15.77
CA ALA A 309 6.50 1.88 -14.86
C ALA A 309 6.00 0.53 -15.43
N SER A 310 6.09 -0.55 -14.65
CA SER A 310 5.30 -1.75 -14.92
C SER A 310 3.81 -1.49 -14.65
N TYR A 311 2.91 -2.25 -15.27
CA TYR A 311 1.47 -2.13 -15.02
C TYR A 311 1.11 -2.18 -13.53
N LEU A 312 1.72 -3.10 -12.77
CA LEU A 312 1.48 -3.23 -11.33
C LEU A 312 2.01 -2.02 -10.55
N GLN A 313 3.17 -1.49 -10.93
CA GLN A 313 3.71 -0.27 -10.34
C GLN A 313 2.80 0.94 -10.61
N PHE A 314 2.28 1.06 -11.84
CA PHE A 314 1.30 2.08 -12.21
C PHE A 314 0.01 1.96 -11.38
N CYS A 315 -0.57 0.76 -11.25
CA CYS A 315 -1.76 0.53 -10.43
C CYS A 315 -1.59 0.93 -8.95
N ILE A 316 -0.37 0.86 -8.40
CA ILE A 316 -0.06 1.35 -7.04
C ILE A 316 0.21 2.85 -7.01
N MET A 317 0.74 3.43 -8.10
CA MET A 317 1.08 4.85 -8.18
C MET A 317 -0.11 5.76 -8.48
N ASP A 318 -1.14 5.24 -9.18
CA ASP A 318 -2.28 6.00 -9.70
C ASP A 318 -2.91 7.00 -8.69
N PRO A 319 -3.22 6.63 -7.43
CA PRO A 319 -3.83 7.57 -6.48
C PRO A 319 -2.96 8.80 -6.19
N TYR A 320 -1.64 8.68 -6.29
CA TYR A 320 -0.68 9.76 -6.04
C TYR A 320 -0.46 10.66 -7.26
N ILE A 321 -0.84 10.23 -8.47
CA ILE A 321 -0.61 10.99 -9.70
C ILE A 321 -1.27 12.37 -9.59
N ASN A 322 -2.52 12.43 -9.12
CA ASN A 322 -3.24 13.69 -8.94
C ASN A 322 -2.66 14.55 -7.79
N GLU A 323 -2.11 13.96 -6.73
CA GLU A 323 -1.36 14.72 -5.71
C GLU A 323 -0.14 15.42 -6.34
N VAL A 324 0.60 14.72 -7.22
CA VAL A 324 1.76 15.27 -7.94
C VAL A 324 1.34 16.30 -8.99
N ARG A 325 0.21 16.12 -9.69
CA ARG A 325 -0.37 17.14 -10.59
C ARG A 325 -0.70 18.41 -9.82
N ALA A 326 -1.32 18.32 -8.64
CA ALA A 326 -1.65 19.48 -7.81
C ALA A 326 -0.40 20.19 -7.25
N LEU A 327 0.62 19.43 -6.86
CA LEU A 327 1.93 19.97 -6.47
C LEU A 327 2.57 20.73 -7.64
N ALA A 328 2.54 20.18 -8.86
CA ALA A 328 3.05 20.84 -10.05
C ALA A 328 2.34 22.16 -10.34
N LEU A 329 0.99 22.19 -10.29
CA LEU A 329 0.20 23.42 -10.42
C LEU A 329 0.58 24.45 -9.35
N SER A 330 0.74 24.03 -8.09
CA SER A 330 1.17 24.91 -7.00
C SER A 330 2.54 25.55 -7.30
N CYS A 331 3.52 24.73 -7.70
CA CYS A 331 4.86 25.19 -8.06
C CYS A 331 4.86 26.14 -9.28
N ILE A 332 4.05 25.88 -10.30
CA ILE A 332 3.98 26.72 -11.51
C ILE A 332 3.26 28.04 -11.23
N ASN A 333 2.13 27.98 -10.51
CA ASN A 333 1.39 29.18 -10.10
C ASN A 333 2.24 30.08 -9.20
N PHE A 334 2.99 29.50 -8.24
CA PHE A 334 3.85 30.28 -7.35
C PHE A 334 5.16 30.74 -8.02
N GLY A 335 5.79 29.91 -8.86
CA GLY A 335 7.08 30.21 -9.48
C GLY A 335 7.01 31.04 -10.76
N GLY A 336 5.89 31.00 -11.47
CA GLY A 336 5.73 31.62 -12.78
C GLY A 336 5.79 33.15 -12.80
N TYR A 337 6.08 33.71 -13.98
CA TYR A 337 6.13 35.15 -14.19
C TYR A 337 4.76 35.68 -14.60
N LYS A 338 4.26 36.72 -13.91
CA LYS A 338 2.87 37.21 -14.06
C LYS A 338 2.53 37.65 -15.49
N LEU A 339 3.50 38.17 -16.24
CA LEU A 339 3.28 38.65 -17.62
C LEU A 339 3.38 37.53 -18.66
N HIS A 340 3.73 36.29 -18.27
CA HIS A 340 3.84 35.15 -19.18
C HIS A 340 3.01 33.99 -18.61
N PRO A 341 1.69 33.96 -18.86
CA PRO A 341 0.84 32.81 -18.58
C PRO A 341 1.41 31.52 -19.20
N TYR A 342 1.20 30.40 -18.54
CA TYR A 342 1.77 29.12 -18.98
C TYR A 342 0.86 28.44 -20.02
N PRO A 343 1.35 28.03 -21.21
CA PRO A 343 0.52 27.36 -22.22
C PRO A 343 -0.07 26.04 -21.70
N LEU A 344 -1.39 25.90 -21.76
CA LEU A 344 -2.08 24.72 -21.21
C LEU A 344 -1.74 23.45 -22.00
N VAL A 345 -1.48 23.58 -23.30
CA VAL A 345 -0.97 22.52 -24.20
C VAL A 345 0.36 21.93 -23.70
N ASP A 346 1.31 22.78 -23.29
CA ASP A 346 2.62 22.30 -22.82
C ASP A 346 2.54 21.74 -21.40
N LEU A 347 1.63 22.26 -20.58
CA LEU A 347 1.34 21.73 -19.26
C LEU A 347 0.63 20.37 -19.32
N SER A 348 -0.27 20.19 -20.29
CA SER A 348 -0.96 18.93 -20.60
C SER A 348 0.03 17.82 -20.95
N LYS A 349 0.99 18.11 -21.84
CA LYS A 349 2.11 17.20 -22.17
C LYS A 349 2.99 16.91 -20.95
N LEU A 350 3.25 17.91 -20.10
CA LEU A 350 4.14 17.77 -18.95
C LEU A 350 3.53 16.95 -17.79
N LEU A 351 2.21 17.05 -17.60
CA LEU A 351 1.46 16.38 -16.52
C LEU A 351 0.70 15.12 -16.98
N MET A 352 0.96 14.69 -18.22
CA MET A 352 0.38 13.50 -18.86
C MET A 352 -1.14 13.41 -18.66
N ILE A 353 -1.85 14.48 -19.01
CA ILE A 353 -3.30 14.68 -18.81
C ILE A 353 -3.87 15.42 -20.03
N LYS A 354 -5.10 15.11 -20.46
CA LYS A 354 -5.74 15.81 -21.60
C LYS A 354 -5.95 17.28 -21.26
N GLU A 355 -5.97 18.15 -22.27
CA GLU A 355 -6.09 19.59 -22.05
C GLU A 355 -7.45 20.00 -21.42
N SER A 356 -8.55 19.34 -21.82
CA SER A 356 -9.89 19.47 -21.21
C SER A 356 -9.90 19.09 -19.72
N ASP A 357 -9.18 18.03 -19.41
CA ASP A 357 -9.10 17.42 -18.10
C ASP A 357 -8.21 18.28 -17.19
N LEU A 358 -7.15 18.86 -17.75
CA LEU A 358 -6.27 19.82 -17.09
C LEU A 358 -6.97 21.14 -16.76
N GLU A 359 -7.79 21.67 -17.67
CA GLU A 359 -8.63 22.85 -17.41
C GLU A 359 -9.60 22.58 -16.25
N SER A 360 -10.28 21.43 -16.27
CA SER A 360 -11.16 20.98 -15.19
C SER A 360 -10.40 20.80 -13.86
N PHE A 361 -9.18 20.26 -13.92
CA PHE A 361 -8.29 20.08 -12.77
C PHE A 361 -7.81 21.42 -12.18
N CYS A 362 -7.42 22.38 -13.02
CA CYS A 362 -7.09 23.75 -12.61
C CYS A 362 -8.26 24.41 -11.88
N ASN A 363 -9.46 24.36 -12.47
CA ASN A 363 -10.69 24.87 -11.86
C ASN A 363 -10.97 24.20 -10.50
N SER A 364 -10.75 22.88 -10.39
CA SER A 364 -10.92 22.14 -9.12
C SER A 364 -9.93 22.59 -8.04
N CYS A 365 -8.72 23.02 -8.42
CA CYS A 365 -7.71 23.61 -7.54
C CYS A 365 -7.93 25.11 -7.28
N GLY A 366 -9.04 25.69 -7.74
CA GLY A 366 -9.34 27.13 -7.61
C GLY A 366 -8.49 28.03 -8.52
N LEU A 367 -7.88 27.50 -9.58
CA LEU A 367 -7.16 28.28 -10.58
C LEU A 367 -8.04 28.55 -11.80
N GLU A 368 -8.13 29.80 -12.21
CA GLU A 368 -8.78 30.21 -13.45
C GLU A 368 -7.81 30.01 -14.64
N THR A 369 -8.35 29.68 -15.81
CA THR A 369 -7.63 29.65 -17.09
C THR A 369 -8.16 30.77 -17.99
N CYS A 370 -7.36 31.21 -18.97
CA CYS A 370 -7.79 32.18 -19.96
C CYS A 370 -7.44 31.71 -21.37
N THR A 371 -8.07 32.32 -22.38
CA THR A 371 -7.82 32.04 -23.80
C THR A 371 -7.18 33.27 -24.44
N ASP A 372 -6.16 33.08 -25.26
CA ASP A 372 -5.56 34.17 -26.05
C ASP A 372 -6.38 34.51 -27.31
N GLU A 373 -5.97 35.56 -28.02
CA GLU A 373 -6.61 36.01 -29.28
C GLU A 373 -6.53 34.96 -30.40
N SER A 374 -5.65 33.97 -30.29
CA SER A 374 -5.48 32.86 -31.24
C SER A 374 -6.26 31.60 -30.84
N GLY A 375 -6.98 31.62 -29.71
CA GLY A 375 -7.77 30.48 -29.21
C GLY A 375 -6.98 29.51 -28.31
N ASN A 376 -5.71 29.77 -28.01
CA ASN A 376 -4.91 28.88 -27.14
C ASN A 376 -5.28 29.09 -25.68
N LYS A 377 -5.39 28.00 -24.92
CA LYS A 377 -5.61 28.06 -23.47
C LYS A 377 -4.31 28.31 -22.73
N LEU A 378 -4.39 29.16 -21.71
CA LEU A 378 -3.28 29.63 -20.90
C LEU A 378 -3.66 29.55 -19.41
N LEU A 379 -2.67 29.31 -18.56
CA LEU A 379 -2.79 29.38 -17.10
C LEU A 379 -2.09 30.65 -16.58
N PRO A 380 -2.83 31.69 -16.16
CA PRO A 380 -2.28 32.82 -15.43
C PRO A 380 -1.56 32.36 -14.15
N THR A 381 -0.44 33.01 -13.81
CA THR A 381 0.37 32.68 -12.64
C THR A 381 0.19 33.73 -11.53
N LYS A 382 0.61 33.41 -10.31
CA LYS A 382 0.44 34.22 -9.09
C LYS A 382 -1.03 34.40 -8.63
N GLN A 383 -1.91 33.45 -8.96
CA GLN A 383 -3.28 33.41 -8.45
C GLN A 383 -3.30 33.04 -6.96
N THR A 384 -3.96 33.84 -6.13
CA THR A 384 -4.04 33.64 -4.66
C THR A 384 -5.12 32.65 -4.24
N THR A 385 -5.92 32.15 -5.19
CA THR A 385 -7.09 31.28 -5.01
C THR A 385 -6.74 29.78 -4.95
N PHE A 386 -5.48 29.42 -5.22
CA PHE A 386 -5.02 28.03 -5.22
C PHE A 386 -5.35 27.31 -3.91
N ASN A 387 -6.00 26.16 -4.04
CA ASN A 387 -6.26 25.26 -2.94
C ASN A 387 -6.09 23.79 -3.38
N HIS A 388 -5.87 22.90 -2.40
CA HIS A 388 -5.97 21.47 -2.64
C HIS A 388 -7.45 21.05 -2.53
N PRO A 389 -8.02 20.33 -3.52
CA PRO A 389 -9.40 19.89 -3.51
C PRO A 389 -9.76 19.10 -2.25
N LYS A 390 -10.75 19.60 -1.49
CA LYS A 390 -11.18 18.98 -0.22
C LYS A 390 -11.96 17.67 -0.38
N SER A 391 -12.54 17.45 -1.56
CA SER A 391 -13.36 16.28 -1.91
C SER A 391 -12.55 15.13 -2.53
N GLY A 392 -11.22 15.20 -2.50
CA GLY A 392 -10.37 14.37 -3.37
C GLY A 392 -10.39 14.88 -4.82
N PHE A 393 -9.59 14.23 -5.66
CA PHE A 393 -9.50 14.52 -7.09
C PHE A 393 -10.42 13.59 -7.89
N GLN A 394 -10.97 14.08 -9.01
CA GLN A 394 -11.55 13.19 -10.03
C GLN A 394 -10.46 12.30 -10.63
N ASN A 395 -10.80 11.11 -11.11
CA ASN A 395 -9.82 10.31 -11.84
C ASN A 395 -9.62 10.87 -13.26
N TYR A 396 -8.37 11.05 -13.66
CA TYR A 396 -7.98 11.65 -14.93
C TYR A 396 -6.92 10.78 -15.60
N SER A 397 -7.26 10.24 -16.77
CA SER A 397 -6.43 9.29 -17.54
C SER A 397 -4.97 9.71 -17.65
N PHE A 398 -4.05 8.75 -17.61
CA PHE A 398 -2.62 9.02 -17.78
C PHE A 398 -2.25 8.88 -19.26
N LEU A 399 -1.94 10.01 -19.90
CA LEU A 399 -1.53 10.00 -21.31
C LEU A 399 -0.24 9.18 -21.48
N GLY A 400 -0.28 8.20 -22.38
CA GLY A 400 0.83 7.28 -22.64
C GLY A 400 0.72 5.90 -21.96
N LEU A 401 -0.22 5.70 -21.02
CA LEU A 401 -0.47 4.39 -20.37
C LEU A 401 -1.92 3.88 -20.57
N GLN A 402 -2.55 4.31 -21.67
CA GLN A 402 -3.95 3.97 -22.01
C GLN A 402 -4.17 2.47 -22.23
N GLU A 403 -3.13 1.72 -22.60
CA GLU A 403 -3.14 0.26 -22.70
C GLU A 403 -3.47 -0.43 -21.36
N TYR A 404 -3.34 0.28 -20.23
CA TYR A 404 -3.60 -0.19 -18.88
C TYR A 404 -4.98 0.22 -18.33
N GLU A 405 -5.77 0.97 -19.11
CA GLU A 405 -7.10 1.48 -18.76
C GLU A 405 -8.26 0.57 -19.28
N GLY A 406 -7.95 -0.59 -19.90
CA GLY A 406 -8.89 -1.49 -20.61
C GLY A 406 -9.49 -2.67 -19.83
#